data_AF-A0A2E1U5A3-F1
#
_entry.id   AF-A0A2E1U5A3-F1
#
_cell.length_a   1.000
_cell.length_b   1.000
_cell.length_c   1.000
_cell.angle_alpha   90.00
_cell.angle_beta   90.00
_cell.angle_gamma   90.00
#
_symmetry.space_group_name_H-M   'P 1'
#
loop_
_entity.id
_entity.type
_entity.pdbx_description
1 polymer ?
#
loop_
_entity_poly.entity_id
_entity_poly.type
_entity_poly.pdbx_seq_one_letter_code
_entity_poly.pdbx_strand_id
1 'polypeptide(L)'
;MKILTYAFILGLLCVQATHADFLEDLIKEQQKNMDSDSDGLSDYDEIYVHSTNHENADSDGDGLPDGAEVTIYLTSPSDTDSDDDGLNDGDEVTTYLTQPADSDSGNDGLEDGDEVLSYLTSPVDSDTDDDGLSDGIEVLTHQTDPNDADHDDDGLLDGAEVTVHLTEPKDADSDDDGLNDGDEVNTYLTQPGDADSDNDSLSDGVEILTYETDPLDTDSDDDGLTDYTEAISLQTNPNNSDTDADTLSDYHEATIYLTDPLDKDTDGDGMDDNVELTLGSFILNFNPRANSDAAMNIAKAAVALAPELMEDDEYKMMPTTGDSLQMVVKIRDTDGLSRGWNTTNLINKTMKIRANERGVVRVKRK
;
A
#
# COMPACT_ATOMS: atom_id res chain seq x y z
N MET A 1 41.56 73.84 69.96
CA MET A 1 42.37 72.60 69.95
C MET A 1 41.62 71.38 69.39
N LYS A 2 40.31 71.19 69.61
CA LYS A 2 39.55 70.01 69.12
C LYS A 2 39.27 69.95 67.60
N ILE A 3 39.25 71.09 66.90
CA ILE A 3 38.95 71.14 65.45
C ILE A 3 40.16 70.74 64.60
N LEU A 4 41.39 71.07 65.02
CA LEU A 4 42.61 70.65 64.33
C LEU A 4 42.83 69.14 64.40
N THR A 5 42.40 68.48 65.48
CA THR A 5 42.53 67.03 65.65
C THR A 5 41.59 66.24 64.72
N TYR A 6 40.37 66.75 64.49
CA TYR A 6 39.40 66.12 63.58
C TYR A 6 39.81 66.22 62.11
N ALA A 7 40.35 67.36 61.68
CA ALA A 7 40.86 67.54 60.32
C ALA A 7 42.10 66.67 60.03
N PHE A 8 42.94 66.44 61.04
CA PHE A 8 44.10 65.54 60.92
C PHE A 8 43.69 64.06 60.84
N ILE A 9 42.67 63.65 61.61
CA ILE A 9 42.12 62.28 61.58
C ILE A 9 41.35 62.02 60.26
N LEU A 10 40.53 62.97 59.78
CA LEU A 10 39.88 62.88 58.47
C LEU A 10 40.88 62.91 57.31
N GLY A 11 41.96 63.70 57.42
CA GLY A 11 43.06 63.68 56.46
C GLY A 11 43.83 62.35 56.45
N LEU A 12 44.09 61.75 57.62
CA LEU A 12 44.70 60.42 57.71
C LEU A 12 43.77 59.33 57.17
N LEU A 13 42.47 59.36 57.49
CA LEU A 13 41.46 58.41 56.99
C LEU A 13 41.28 58.53 55.46
N CYS A 14 41.28 59.75 54.92
CA CYS A 14 41.23 59.99 53.48
C CYS A 14 42.49 59.46 52.77
N VAL A 15 43.68 59.70 53.35
CA VAL A 15 44.94 59.13 52.83
C VAL A 15 44.95 57.61 52.93
N GLN A 16 44.42 57.00 53.99
CA GLN A 16 44.32 55.54 54.09
C GLN A 16 43.30 54.94 53.10
N ALA A 17 42.19 55.63 52.83
CA ALA A 17 41.23 55.22 51.81
C ALA A 17 41.83 55.26 50.40
N THR A 18 42.54 56.33 50.02
CA THR A 18 43.20 56.42 48.71
C THR A 18 44.36 55.44 48.52
N HIS A 19 44.96 54.95 49.63
CA HIS A 19 45.98 53.90 49.56
C HIS A 19 45.37 52.50 49.44
N ALA A 20 44.17 52.26 49.99
CA ALA A 20 43.44 51.00 49.85
C ALA A 20 42.96 50.82 48.41
N ASP A 21 42.33 51.85 47.83
CA ASP A 21 41.87 51.84 46.44
C ASP A 21 43.05 51.64 45.45
N PHE A 22 44.19 52.29 45.71
CA PHE A 22 45.41 52.11 44.91
C PHE A 22 46.02 50.71 45.06
N LEU A 23 45.89 50.08 46.23
CA LEU A 23 46.39 48.74 46.46
C LEU A 23 45.51 47.69 45.77
N GLU A 24 44.19 47.88 45.76
CA GLU A 24 43.26 47.03 45.01
C GLU A 24 43.53 47.06 43.51
N ASP A 25 43.72 48.24 42.92
CA ASP A 25 44.05 48.36 41.49
C ASP A 25 45.38 47.67 41.15
N LEU A 26 46.38 47.75 42.03
CA LEU A 26 47.68 47.09 41.83
C LEU A 26 47.61 45.56 41.99
N ILE A 27 46.70 45.06 42.83
CA ILE A 27 46.46 43.62 42.99
C ILE A 27 45.78 43.07 41.74
N LYS A 28 44.74 43.77 41.25
CA LYS A 28 44.03 43.42 40.02
C LYS A 28 44.95 43.39 38.80
N GLU A 29 45.84 44.38 38.66
CA GLU A 29 46.81 44.40 37.56
C GLU A 29 47.84 43.26 37.62
N GLN A 30 48.18 42.77 38.82
CA GLN A 30 49.02 41.57 38.94
C GLN A 30 48.27 40.31 38.54
N GLN A 31 47.01 40.17 38.96
CA GLN A 31 46.16 39.02 38.66
C GLN A 31 45.91 38.82 37.17
N LYS A 32 45.93 39.90 36.36
CA LYS A 32 45.80 39.81 34.89
C LYS A 32 46.88 38.99 34.18
N ASN A 33 48.00 38.71 34.85
CA ASN A 33 49.10 37.93 34.28
C ASN A 33 49.42 36.69 35.14
N MET A 34 48.65 36.44 36.19
CA MET A 34 48.75 35.22 36.99
C MET A 34 47.71 34.24 36.47
N ASP A 35 48.09 32.97 36.50
CA ASP A 35 47.31 31.81 36.10
C ASP A 35 47.76 30.72 37.09
N SER A 36 47.04 30.67 38.21
CA SER A 36 47.50 30.00 39.43
C SER A 36 47.32 28.48 39.38
N ASP A 37 46.36 27.96 38.63
CA ASP A 37 46.11 26.54 38.38
C ASP A 37 46.53 26.06 36.97
N SER A 38 46.99 26.97 36.11
CA SER A 38 47.60 26.68 34.80
C SER A 38 46.63 26.09 33.77
N ASP A 39 45.36 26.50 33.82
CA ASP A 39 44.31 26.09 32.90
C ASP A 39 44.21 26.98 31.64
N GLY A 40 44.90 28.14 31.67
CA GLY A 40 44.96 29.11 30.58
C GLY A 40 44.03 30.32 30.74
N LEU A 41 43.27 30.40 31.83
CA LEU A 41 42.52 31.58 32.24
C LEU A 41 43.35 32.38 33.26
N SER A 42 43.17 33.71 33.31
CA SER A 42 43.92 34.52 34.28
C SER A 42 43.18 34.60 35.61
N ASP A 43 43.91 34.64 36.74
CA ASP A 43 43.32 34.82 38.08
C ASP A 43 42.37 36.04 38.13
N TYR A 44 42.64 37.06 37.31
CA TYR A 44 41.76 38.22 37.19
C TYR A 44 40.44 37.88 36.50
N ASP A 45 40.48 37.15 35.39
CA ASP A 45 39.29 36.78 34.64
C ASP A 45 38.43 35.80 35.43
N GLU A 46 39.03 34.83 36.09
CA GLU A 46 38.32 33.90 36.97
C GLU A 46 37.60 34.64 38.11
N ILE A 47 38.32 35.48 38.86
CA ILE A 47 37.74 36.15 40.04
C ILE A 47 36.72 37.23 39.66
N TYR A 48 36.96 37.99 38.59
CA TYR A 48 36.21 39.22 38.29
C TYR A 48 35.33 39.15 37.05
N VAL A 49 35.51 38.17 36.17
CA VAL A 49 34.73 38.01 34.93
C VAL A 49 33.82 36.78 35.03
N HIS A 50 34.41 35.61 35.29
CA HIS A 50 33.71 34.31 35.26
C HIS A 50 33.19 33.87 36.63
N SER A 51 33.69 34.47 37.71
CA SER A 51 33.36 34.11 39.11
C SER A 51 33.71 32.66 39.48
N THR A 52 34.76 32.13 38.86
CA THR A 52 35.31 30.79 39.08
C THR A 52 36.45 30.80 40.12
N ASN A 53 37.04 29.63 40.39
CA ASN A 53 38.07 29.47 41.40
C ASN A 53 39.48 29.36 40.81
N HIS A 54 40.23 30.47 40.81
CA HIS A 54 41.65 30.57 40.40
C HIS A 54 42.69 29.61 41.01
N GLU A 55 42.30 28.71 41.92
CA GLU A 55 43.18 27.64 42.40
C GLU A 55 42.72 26.24 41.93
N ASN A 56 41.72 26.17 41.05
CA ASN A 56 41.06 24.96 40.59
C ASN A 56 40.71 25.07 39.11
N ALA A 57 41.50 24.40 38.28
CA ALA A 57 41.42 24.43 36.82
C ALA A 57 40.11 23.96 36.19
N ASP A 58 39.14 23.48 36.96
CA ASP A 58 37.86 22.89 36.54
C ASP A 58 36.86 23.14 37.69
N SER A 59 36.17 24.28 37.61
CA SER A 59 35.45 24.90 38.72
C SER A 59 34.11 24.24 39.04
N ASP A 60 33.40 23.71 38.06
CA ASP A 60 32.15 22.97 38.24
C ASP A 60 32.33 21.44 38.27
N GLY A 61 33.48 20.94 37.82
CA GLY A 61 33.90 19.56 37.97
C GLY A 61 33.32 18.62 36.91
N ASP A 62 32.97 19.14 35.74
CA ASP A 62 32.44 18.36 34.60
C ASP A 62 33.55 17.67 33.78
N GLY A 63 34.81 18.08 33.98
CA GLY A 63 35.98 17.53 33.30
C GLY A 63 36.54 18.40 32.17
N LEU A 64 35.95 19.55 31.86
CA LEU A 64 36.54 20.60 31.04
C LEU A 64 37.26 21.64 31.91
N PRO A 65 38.46 22.11 31.50
CA PRO A 65 39.10 23.20 32.22
C PRO A 65 38.44 24.57 31.96
N ASP A 66 38.33 25.45 32.97
CA ASP A 66 37.66 26.75 32.86
C ASP A 66 38.22 27.58 31.68
N GLY A 67 39.54 27.57 31.51
CA GLY A 67 40.22 28.22 30.39
C GLY A 67 39.84 27.67 29.01
N ALA A 68 39.59 26.35 28.90
CA ALA A 68 39.17 25.73 27.64
C ALA A 68 37.72 26.06 27.31
N GLU A 69 36.83 26.01 28.29
CA GLU A 69 35.42 26.38 28.14
C GLU A 69 35.28 27.81 27.62
N VAL A 70 35.96 28.78 28.25
CA VAL A 70 35.87 30.19 27.84
C VAL A 70 36.49 30.46 26.47
N THR A 71 37.58 29.77 26.10
CA THR A 71 38.38 30.15 24.92
C THR A 71 38.16 29.26 23.69
N ILE A 72 37.70 28.03 23.86
CA ILE A 72 37.54 27.02 22.80
C ILE A 72 36.07 26.70 22.60
N TYR A 73 35.38 26.26 23.66
CA TYR A 73 34.01 25.73 23.58
C TYR A 73 32.94 26.82 23.71
N LEU A 74 33.33 27.99 24.24
CA LEU A 74 32.46 29.14 24.48
C LEU A 74 31.32 28.85 25.47
N THR A 75 31.57 27.93 26.40
CA THR A 75 30.68 27.52 27.49
C THR A 75 30.95 28.25 28.80
N SER A 76 30.12 27.97 29.81
CA SER A 76 30.21 28.60 31.13
C SER A 76 30.99 27.72 32.11
N PRO A 77 32.17 28.15 32.62
CA PRO A 77 33.03 27.37 33.53
C PRO A 77 32.51 27.22 34.97
N SER A 78 31.21 27.39 35.14
CA SER A 78 30.53 27.25 36.43
C SER A 78 29.19 26.54 36.28
N ASP A 79 28.93 26.02 35.09
CA ASP A 79 27.71 25.37 34.67
C ASP A 79 28.07 24.09 33.93
N THR A 80 27.73 22.95 34.53
CA THR A 80 28.19 21.65 34.02
C THR A 80 27.50 21.21 32.72
N ASP A 81 26.47 21.93 32.30
CA ASP A 81 25.58 21.61 31.16
C ASP A 81 25.13 22.96 30.58
N SER A 82 25.88 23.44 29.59
CA SER A 82 25.79 24.83 29.12
C SER A 82 24.61 25.13 28.19
N ASP A 83 24.04 24.11 27.53
CA ASP A 83 22.87 24.24 26.67
C ASP A 83 21.59 23.57 27.23
N ASP A 84 21.67 23.02 28.43
CA ASP A 84 20.57 22.44 29.21
C ASP A 84 19.93 21.20 28.53
N ASP A 85 20.68 20.45 27.72
CA ASP A 85 20.20 19.26 27.00
C ASP A 85 20.24 17.96 27.84
N GLY A 86 20.92 18.01 29.00
CA GLY A 86 21.04 16.90 29.94
C GLY A 86 22.34 16.10 29.83
N LEU A 87 23.24 16.43 28.92
CA LEU A 87 24.64 16.02 28.90
C LEU A 87 25.50 17.05 29.64
N ASN A 88 26.72 16.68 30.00
CA ASN A 88 27.66 17.66 30.56
C ASN A 88 28.72 18.00 29.52
N ASP A 89 29.19 19.26 29.52
CA ASP A 89 30.09 19.79 28.49
C ASP A 89 31.34 18.90 28.31
N GLY A 90 31.87 18.36 29.41
CA GLY A 90 32.96 17.38 29.41
C GLY A 90 32.66 16.07 28.67
N ASP A 91 31.53 15.44 28.93
CA ASP A 91 31.10 14.19 28.28
C ASP A 91 30.76 14.41 26.80
N GLU A 92 30.14 15.54 26.48
CA GLU A 92 29.88 15.97 25.10
C GLU A 92 31.16 16.05 24.29
N VAL A 93 32.19 16.75 24.78
CA VAL A 93 33.47 16.87 24.07
C VAL A 93 34.22 15.55 23.97
N THR A 94 34.21 14.74 25.04
CA THR A 94 35.13 13.60 25.16
C THR A 94 34.52 12.25 24.77
N THR A 95 33.21 12.11 24.89
CA THR A 95 32.48 10.85 24.69
C THR A 95 31.58 10.93 23.46
N TYR A 96 30.71 11.93 23.38
CA TYR A 96 29.67 12.01 22.35
C TYR A 96 30.08 12.80 21.10
N LEU A 97 31.15 13.60 21.22
CA LEU A 97 31.70 14.43 20.14
C LEU A 97 30.74 15.53 19.64
N THR A 98 29.82 15.96 20.49
CA THR A 98 28.86 17.06 20.27
C THR A 98 29.48 18.42 20.58
N GLN A 99 28.74 19.51 20.38
CA GLN A 99 29.16 20.85 20.78
C GLN A 99 28.42 21.29 22.05
N PRO A 100 29.12 21.53 23.18
CA PRO A 100 28.47 21.85 24.46
C PRO A 100 27.63 23.12 24.59
N ALA A 101 27.41 23.82 23.49
CA ALA A 101 26.61 25.03 23.46
C ALA A 101 25.52 24.94 22.38
N ASP A 102 25.26 23.73 21.91
CA ASP A 102 24.38 23.38 20.80
C ASP A 102 23.65 22.08 21.11
N SER A 103 22.43 22.20 21.64
CA SER A 103 21.65 21.08 22.17
C SER A 103 21.13 20.09 21.11
N ASP A 104 21.43 20.29 19.82
CA ASP A 104 20.99 19.48 18.67
C ASP A 104 22.11 19.49 17.60
N SER A 105 23.18 18.75 17.88
CA SER A 105 24.35 18.60 17.01
C SER A 105 24.00 17.92 15.69
N GLY A 106 23.03 16.99 15.70
CA GLY A 106 22.53 16.26 14.53
C GLY A 106 21.69 17.13 13.57
N ASN A 107 21.12 18.21 14.07
CA ASN A 107 20.19 19.11 13.38
C ASN A 107 18.95 18.40 12.80
N ASP A 108 18.48 17.35 13.47
CA ASP A 108 17.29 16.59 13.08
C ASP A 108 16.06 16.94 13.95
N GLY A 109 16.26 17.76 14.98
CA GLY A 109 15.24 18.22 15.90
C GLY A 109 15.10 17.39 17.18
N LEU A 110 15.97 16.39 17.39
CA LEU A 110 16.11 15.67 18.65
C LEU A 110 17.26 16.28 19.46
N GLU A 111 17.13 16.35 20.78
CA GLU A 111 18.19 16.92 21.64
C GLU A 111 19.29 15.88 21.87
N ASP A 112 20.57 16.27 21.88
CA ASP A 112 21.70 15.32 21.96
C ASP A 112 21.59 14.43 23.22
N GLY A 113 21.18 15.03 24.35
CA GLY A 113 20.87 14.31 25.57
C GLY A 113 19.71 13.33 25.47
N ASP A 114 18.66 13.63 24.72
CA ASP A 114 17.54 12.71 24.48
C ASP A 114 17.97 11.53 23.60
N GLU A 115 18.77 11.78 22.57
CA GLU A 115 19.37 10.74 21.73
C GLU A 115 20.17 9.74 22.57
N VAL A 116 21.08 10.23 23.39
CA VAL A 116 21.95 9.39 24.22
C VAL A 116 21.19 8.67 25.34
N LEU A 117 20.31 9.37 26.05
CA LEU A 117 19.71 8.88 27.30
C LEU A 117 18.39 8.12 27.09
N SER A 118 17.64 8.46 26.04
CA SER A 118 16.29 7.94 25.79
C SER A 118 16.24 6.99 24.60
N TYR A 119 16.83 7.38 23.46
CA TYR A 119 16.69 6.67 22.18
C TYR A 119 17.88 5.78 21.82
N LEU A 120 19.01 5.95 22.52
CA LEU A 120 20.27 5.23 22.29
C LEU A 120 20.84 5.41 20.86
N THR A 121 20.50 6.53 20.24
CA THR A 121 21.01 6.97 18.93
C THR A 121 22.29 7.80 19.09
N SER A 122 22.89 8.19 17.97
CA SER A 122 24.13 8.97 17.97
C SER A 122 23.83 10.45 17.71
N PRO A 123 24.15 11.37 18.64
CA PRO A 123 23.81 12.80 18.50
C PRO A 123 24.50 13.56 17.37
N VAL A 124 25.42 12.90 16.67
CA VAL A 124 26.10 13.47 15.50
C VAL A 124 25.71 12.76 14.19
N ASP A 125 24.73 11.87 14.25
CA ASP A 125 24.21 11.08 13.15
C ASP A 125 22.70 11.21 13.11
N SER A 126 22.18 11.92 12.11
CA SER A 126 20.76 12.29 12.05
C SER A 126 19.82 11.15 11.62
N ASP A 127 20.35 9.98 11.25
CA ASP A 127 19.63 8.84 10.67
C ASP A 127 20.41 7.58 11.08
N THR A 128 20.09 7.04 12.26
CA THR A 128 20.89 6.04 12.97
C THR A 128 20.83 4.65 12.32
N ASP A 129 19.72 4.29 11.69
CA ASP A 129 19.54 2.99 11.04
C ASP A 129 19.67 3.00 9.51
N ASP A 130 19.96 4.18 8.92
CA ASP A 130 20.24 4.42 7.50
C ASP A 130 19.03 4.08 6.58
N ASP A 131 17.79 4.24 7.07
CA ASP A 131 16.58 3.91 6.32
C ASP A 131 16.08 5.07 5.43
N GLY A 132 16.60 6.29 5.66
CA GLY A 132 16.28 7.52 4.94
C GLY A 132 15.29 8.45 5.63
N LEU A 133 14.84 8.11 6.84
CA LEU A 133 14.11 8.94 7.78
C LEU A 133 15.08 9.37 8.90
N SER A 134 14.95 10.60 9.40
CA SER A 134 15.84 11.05 10.47
C SER A 134 15.30 10.69 11.85
N ASP A 135 16.15 10.43 12.83
CA ASP A 135 15.76 9.99 14.18
C ASP A 135 14.72 10.95 14.80
N GLY A 136 14.94 12.25 14.66
CA GLY A 136 13.98 13.27 15.10
C GLY A 136 12.61 13.19 14.41
N ILE A 137 12.55 12.82 13.13
CA ILE A 137 11.28 12.67 12.39
C ILE A 137 10.57 11.39 12.79
N GLU A 138 11.32 10.30 12.92
CA GLU A 138 10.83 9.04 13.44
C GLU A 138 10.19 9.22 14.81
N VAL A 139 10.92 9.78 15.77
CA VAL A 139 10.43 9.95 17.14
C VAL A 139 9.27 10.95 17.22
N LEU A 140 9.42 12.13 16.60
CA LEU A 140 8.47 13.25 16.82
C LEU A 140 7.23 13.18 15.92
N THR A 141 7.31 12.49 14.78
CA THR A 141 6.24 12.48 13.76
C THR A 141 5.62 11.10 13.61
N HIS A 142 6.41 10.09 13.24
CA HIS A 142 5.92 8.75 12.91
C HIS A 142 5.82 7.83 14.14
N GLN A 143 6.49 8.20 15.22
CA GLN A 143 6.66 7.47 16.48
C GLN A 143 7.32 6.09 16.30
N THR A 144 8.11 5.88 15.25
CA THR A 144 8.88 4.65 14.98
C THR A 144 10.10 4.55 15.90
N ASP A 145 10.85 3.45 15.83
CA ASP A 145 12.07 3.27 16.62
C ASP A 145 13.27 3.65 15.75
N PRO A 146 14.03 4.71 16.07
CA PRO A 146 15.13 5.21 15.23
C PRO A 146 16.36 4.28 15.15
N ASN A 147 16.23 3.04 15.61
CA ASN A 147 17.25 2.01 15.50
C ASN A 147 16.73 0.80 14.69
N ASP A 148 15.57 0.92 14.05
CA ASP A 148 14.86 -0.15 13.39
C ASP A 148 14.26 0.30 12.06
N ALA A 149 15.03 0.07 10.99
CA ALA A 149 14.77 0.57 9.65
C ALA A 149 13.49 0.05 8.95
N ASP A 150 12.73 -0.84 9.59
CA ASP A 150 11.51 -1.52 9.10
C ASP A 150 10.66 -1.88 10.33
N HIS A 151 9.97 -0.88 10.88
CA HIS A 151 9.40 -0.92 12.23
C HIS A 151 8.22 -1.89 12.39
N ASP A 152 7.50 -2.21 11.32
CA ASP A 152 6.40 -3.19 11.33
C ASP A 152 6.77 -4.56 10.73
N ASP A 153 8.04 -4.76 10.38
CA ASP A 153 8.63 -6.00 9.88
C ASP A 153 7.95 -6.51 8.58
N ASP A 154 7.48 -5.62 7.71
CA ASP A 154 6.75 -5.97 6.49
C ASP A 154 7.66 -6.15 5.25
N GLY A 155 8.92 -5.70 5.36
CA GLY A 155 9.94 -5.77 4.31
C GLY A 155 10.10 -4.50 3.48
N LEU A 156 9.42 -3.41 3.83
CA LEU A 156 9.60 -2.06 3.33
C LEU A 156 10.27 -1.20 4.42
N LEU A 157 11.11 -0.24 4.03
CA LEU A 157 11.80 0.61 5.01
C LEU A 157 10.92 1.80 5.39
N ASP A 158 10.91 2.24 6.65
CA ASP A 158 10.06 3.35 7.11
C ASP A 158 10.28 4.63 6.26
N GLY A 159 11.54 4.93 5.96
CA GLY A 159 11.90 6.03 5.07
C GLY A 159 11.33 5.89 3.65
N ALA A 160 11.26 4.67 3.10
CA ALA A 160 10.67 4.41 1.79
C ALA A 160 9.14 4.49 1.81
N GLU A 161 8.52 4.00 2.88
CA GLU A 161 7.08 4.11 3.12
C GLU A 161 6.64 5.57 3.12
N VAL A 162 7.28 6.40 3.93
CA VAL A 162 6.90 7.82 4.07
C VAL A 162 7.17 8.61 2.79
N THR A 163 8.29 8.35 2.10
CA THR A 163 8.75 9.23 1.01
C THR A 163 8.38 8.76 -0.40
N VAL A 164 8.16 7.46 -0.60
CA VAL A 164 7.91 6.86 -1.92
C VAL A 164 6.52 6.27 -2.01
N HIS A 165 6.14 5.42 -1.06
CA HIS A 165 4.92 4.61 -1.14
C HIS A 165 3.70 5.30 -0.50
N LEU A 166 3.94 6.28 0.36
CA LEU A 166 2.93 7.04 1.11
C LEU A 166 2.08 6.15 2.03
N THR A 167 2.70 5.12 2.58
CA THR A 167 2.17 4.21 3.60
C THR A 167 2.60 4.65 4.99
N GLU A 168 2.05 4.01 6.03
CA GLU A 168 2.37 4.32 7.43
C GLU A 168 3.32 3.26 7.99
N PRO A 169 4.52 3.63 8.50
CA PRO A 169 5.55 2.67 8.94
C PRO A 169 5.27 1.80 10.17
N LYS A 170 4.00 1.70 10.54
CA LYS A 170 3.54 0.95 11.71
C LYS A 170 2.42 0.01 11.36
N ASP A 171 2.08 -0.03 10.08
CA ASP A 171 0.90 -0.66 9.55
C ASP A 171 1.29 -1.45 8.32
N ALA A 172 1.71 -2.68 8.56
CA ALA A 172 2.24 -3.58 7.55
C ALA A 172 1.29 -3.89 6.38
N ASP A 173 0.03 -3.47 6.42
CA ASP A 173 -1.04 -3.69 5.42
C ASP A 173 -1.92 -2.42 5.39
N SER A 174 -1.45 -1.41 4.65
CA SER A 174 -1.94 -0.02 4.69
C SER A 174 -3.38 0.15 4.17
N ASP A 175 -3.86 -0.74 3.31
CA ASP A 175 -5.21 -0.69 2.75
C ASP A 175 -6.16 -1.81 3.22
N ASP A 176 -5.70 -2.64 4.17
CA ASP A 176 -6.43 -3.73 4.82
C ASP A 176 -6.92 -4.81 3.84
N ASP A 177 -6.23 -5.06 2.74
CA ASP A 177 -6.63 -6.05 1.72
C ASP A 177 -6.13 -7.48 2.00
N GLY A 178 -5.20 -7.61 2.95
CA GLY A 178 -4.59 -8.86 3.40
C GLY A 178 -3.22 -9.18 2.80
N LEU A 179 -2.63 -8.27 2.02
CA LEU A 179 -1.23 -8.28 1.62
C LEU A 179 -0.44 -7.28 2.46
N ASN A 180 0.85 -7.57 2.65
CA ASN A 180 1.72 -6.61 3.30
C ASN A 180 2.27 -5.59 2.28
N ASP A 181 2.49 -4.34 2.67
CA ASP A 181 2.95 -3.27 1.77
C ASP A 181 4.29 -3.66 1.09
N GLY A 182 5.19 -4.26 1.87
CA GLY A 182 6.45 -4.83 1.38
C GLY A 182 6.25 -5.94 0.34
N ASP A 183 5.25 -6.80 0.48
CA ASP A 183 4.95 -7.87 -0.49
C ASP A 183 4.35 -7.31 -1.79
N GLU A 184 3.47 -6.32 -1.66
CA GLU A 184 2.88 -5.61 -2.78
C GLU A 184 3.95 -4.90 -3.62
N VAL A 185 4.86 -4.17 -3.00
CA VAL A 185 5.94 -3.47 -3.70
C VAL A 185 6.96 -4.43 -4.31
N ASN A 186 7.38 -5.45 -3.56
CA ASN A 186 8.52 -6.28 -3.94
C ASN A 186 8.15 -7.52 -4.76
N THR A 187 6.93 -8.03 -4.60
CA THR A 187 6.50 -9.30 -5.19
C THR A 187 5.42 -9.11 -6.24
N TYR A 188 4.32 -8.43 -5.90
CA TYR A 188 3.11 -8.38 -6.74
C TYR A 188 3.05 -7.16 -7.65
N LEU A 189 3.84 -6.12 -7.34
CA LEU A 189 3.92 -4.86 -8.08
C LEU A 189 2.59 -4.07 -8.08
N THR A 190 1.76 -4.27 -7.06
CA THR A 190 0.53 -3.52 -6.76
C THR A 190 0.87 -2.23 -6.01
N GLN A 191 -0.14 -1.46 -5.59
CA GLN A 191 0.05 -0.22 -4.84
C GLN A 191 -0.46 -0.41 -3.40
N PRO A 192 0.41 -0.31 -2.38
CA PRO A 192 0.01 -0.63 -1.00
C PRO A 192 -1.08 0.21 -0.33
N GLY A 193 -1.48 1.30 -0.99
CA GLY A 193 -2.56 2.17 -0.51
C GLY A 193 -3.83 2.05 -1.35
N ASP A 194 -3.93 1.03 -2.19
CA ASP A 194 -5.00 0.83 -3.16
C ASP A 194 -5.37 -0.66 -3.29
N ALA A 195 -6.31 -1.08 -2.44
CA ALA A 195 -6.73 -2.47 -2.30
C ALA A 195 -7.28 -3.13 -3.57
N ASP A 196 -7.44 -2.44 -4.71
CA ASP A 196 -8.00 -2.93 -5.98
C ASP A 196 -7.25 -2.25 -7.14
N SER A 197 -6.05 -2.76 -7.44
CA SER A 197 -5.08 -2.14 -8.35
C SER A 197 -5.58 -2.04 -9.79
N ASP A 198 -6.36 -3.01 -10.27
CA ASP A 198 -6.88 -3.04 -11.63
C ASP A 198 -8.32 -2.50 -11.78
N ASN A 199 -8.98 -2.24 -10.65
CA ASN A 199 -10.32 -1.67 -10.53
C ASN A 199 -11.45 -2.59 -11.04
N ASP A 200 -11.31 -3.90 -10.89
CA ASP A 200 -12.30 -4.90 -11.29
C ASP A 200 -13.35 -5.22 -10.18
N SER A 201 -13.13 -4.70 -8.96
CA SER A 201 -13.92 -4.93 -7.73
C SER A 201 -13.59 -6.19 -6.91
N LEU A 202 -12.58 -6.97 -7.28
CA LEU A 202 -11.83 -7.82 -6.35
C LEU A 202 -10.70 -7.01 -5.72
N SER A 203 -10.21 -7.46 -4.57
CA SER A 203 -9.04 -6.85 -3.97
C SER A 203 -7.79 -7.65 -4.28
N ASP A 204 -6.63 -7.00 -4.35
CA ASP A 204 -5.39 -7.65 -4.77
C ASP A 204 -5.07 -8.87 -3.89
N GLY A 205 -5.27 -8.73 -2.58
CA GLY A 205 -5.15 -9.83 -1.62
C GLY A 205 -6.16 -10.96 -1.82
N VAL A 206 -7.39 -10.66 -2.24
CA VAL A 206 -8.39 -11.70 -2.55
C VAL A 206 -8.00 -12.45 -3.82
N GLU A 207 -7.56 -11.74 -4.85
CA GLU A 207 -7.09 -12.30 -6.10
C GLU A 207 -5.93 -13.26 -5.88
N ILE A 208 -4.88 -12.81 -5.19
CA ILE A 208 -3.68 -13.60 -4.94
C ILE A 208 -3.97 -14.77 -3.98
N LEU A 209 -4.66 -14.55 -2.87
CA LEU A 209 -4.79 -15.56 -1.81
C LEU A 209 -5.95 -16.54 -2.03
N THR A 210 -6.94 -16.17 -2.86
CA THR A 210 -8.17 -16.97 -3.03
C THR A 210 -8.36 -17.48 -4.45
N TYR A 211 -8.24 -16.61 -5.47
CA TYR A 211 -8.57 -16.96 -6.86
C TYR A 211 -7.35 -17.29 -7.72
N GLU A 212 -6.15 -16.97 -7.24
CA GLU A 212 -4.88 -17.11 -7.96
C GLU A 212 -4.89 -16.34 -9.31
N THR A 213 -5.58 -15.20 -9.37
CA THR A 213 -5.64 -14.27 -10.53
C THR A 213 -4.52 -13.23 -10.50
N ASP A 214 -4.35 -12.47 -11.58
CA ASP A 214 -3.37 -11.37 -11.67
C ASP A 214 -4.01 -10.05 -11.23
N PRO A 215 -3.63 -9.45 -10.08
CA PRO A 215 -4.26 -8.24 -9.55
C PRO A 215 -4.03 -6.97 -10.38
N LEU A 216 -3.30 -7.10 -11.49
CA LEU A 216 -3.06 -6.02 -12.46
C LEU A 216 -3.85 -6.23 -13.76
N ASP A 217 -4.68 -7.26 -13.86
CA ASP A 217 -5.43 -7.63 -15.06
C ASP A 217 -6.88 -8.03 -14.78
N THR A 218 -7.80 -7.15 -15.19
CA THR A 218 -9.25 -7.29 -14.91
C THR A 218 -9.92 -8.54 -15.49
N ASP A 219 -9.23 -9.31 -16.34
CA ASP A 219 -9.72 -10.47 -17.11
C ASP A 219 -8.53 -11.43 -17.30
N SER A 220 -8.23 -12.22 -16.26
CA SER A 220 -7.00 -13.03 -16.16
C SER A 220 -6.83 -14.08 -17.25
N ASP A 221 -7.91 -14.54 -17.87
CA ASP A 221 -7.89 -15.57 -18.92
C ASP A 221 -8.26 -15.07 -20.34
N ASP A 222 -8.46 -13.76 -20.50
CA ASP A 222 -8.77 -13.05 -21.75
C ASP A 222 -10.07 -13.53 -22.45
N ASP A 223 -11.07 -14.04 -21.72
CA ASP A 223 -12.33 -14.52 -22.32
C ASP A 223 -13.39 -13.42 -22.55
N GLY A 224 -13.23 -12.28 -21.89
CA GLY A 224 -14.11 -11.11 -21.98
C GLY A 224 -15.07 -10.92 -20.79
N LEU A 225 -14.99 -11.75 -19.76
CA LEU A 225 -15.57 -11.52 -18.43
C LEU A 225 -14.49 -10.95 -17.50
N THR A 226 -14.90 -10.21 -16.46
CA THR A 226 -13.93 -9.78 -15.45
C THR A 226 -13.79 -10.84 -14.37
N ASP A 227 -12.66 -10.89 -13.69
CA ASP A 227 -12.38 -11.86 -12.62
C ASP A 227 -13.45 -11.78 -11.52
N TYR A 228 -13.85 -10.57 -11.13
CA TYR A 228 -14.99 -10.35 -10.23
C TYR A 228 -16.28 -10.98 -10.75
N THR A 229 -16.59 -10.83 -12.05
CA THR A 229 -17.82 -11.35 -12.64
C THR A 229 -17.84 -12.86 -12.58
N GLU A 230 -16.72 -13.48 -12.90
CA GLU A 230 -16.55 -14.92 -12.86
C GLU A 230 -16.60 -15.47 -11.44
N ALA A 231 -15.76 -14.95 -10.54
CA ALA A 231 -15.66 -15.41 -9.17
C ALA A 231 -16.96 -15.20 -8.37
N ILE A 232 -17.58 -14.03 -8.48
CA ILE A 232 -18.68 -13.62 -7.60
C ILE A 232 -20.06 -13.81 -8.24
N SER A 233 -20.20 -13.53 -9.54
CA SER A 233 -21.52 -13.51 -10.19
C SER A 233 -21.89 -14.83 -10.86
N LEU A 234 -20.94 -15.45 -11.56
CA LEU A 234 -21.15 -16.69 -12.31
C LEU A 234 -20.65 -17.93 -11.55
N GLN A 235 -19.70 -17.74 -10.63
CA GLN A 235 -18.99 -18.80 -9.93
C GLN A 235 -18.20 -19.73 -10.87
N THR A 236 -17.76 -19.19 -12.02
CA THR A 236 -16.81 -19.82 -12.94
C THR A 236 -15.38 -19.68 -12.43
N ASN A 237 -14.40 -20.26 -13.13
CA ASN A 237 -12.98 -20.14 -12.77
C ASN A 237 -12.33 -18.99 -13.56
N PRO A 238 -11.96 -17.86 -12.92
CA PRO A 238 -11.38 -16.69 -13.60
C PRO A 238 -10.06 -16.95 -14.37
N ASN A 239 -9.42 -18.08 -14.10
CA ASN A 239 -8.16 -18.49 -14.74
C ASN A 239 -8.38 -19.51 -15.87
N ASN A 240 -9.62 -19.71 -16.32
CA ASN A 240 -9.94 -20.72 -17.31
C ASN A 240 -11.17 -20.36 -18.14
N SER A 241 -10.89 -19.94 -19.37
CA SER A 241 -11.85 -19.40 -20.32
C SER A 241 -12.95 -20.37 -20.79
N ASP A 242 -13.11 -21.53 -20.19
CA ASP A 242 -14.03 -22.63 -20.54
C ASP A 242 -14.12 -23.54 -19.30
N THR A 243 -14.91 -23.14 -18.31
CA THR A 243 -14.93 -23.75 -16.97
C THR A 243 -15.40 -25.20 -16.97
N ASP A 244 -16.41 -25.53 -17.79
CA ASP A 244 -16.97 -26.88 -17.87
C ASP A 244 -16.33 -27.78 -18.94
N ALA A 245 -15.39 -27.22 -19.72
CA ALA A 245 -14.60 -27.87 -20.76
C ALA A 245 -15.43 -28.39 -21.94
N ASP A 246 -16.51 -27.69 -22.30
CA ASP A 246 -17.35 -27.99 -23.46
C ASP A 246 -16.88 -27.32 -24.76
N THR A 247 -15.88 -26.44 -24.73
CA THR A 247 -15.30 -25.63 -25.83
C THR A 247 -16.01 -24.31 -26.19
N LEU A 248 -17.10 -23.97 -25.51
CA LEU A 248 -17.56 -22.60 -25.42
C LEU A 248 -16.76 -21.88 -24.33
N SER A 249 -16.66 -20.56 -24.44
CA SER A 249 -16.10 -19.79 -23.33
C SER A 249 -17.21 -19.31 -22.41
N ASP A 250 -16.87 -19.11 -21.14
CA ASP A 250 -17.80 -18.68 -20.11
C ASP A 250 -18.49 -17.37 -20.53
N TYR A 251 -17.76 -16.44 -21.16
CA TYR A 251 -18.31 -15.25 -21.80
C TYR A 251 -19.37 -15.56 -22.86
N HIS A 252 -19.08 -16.47 -23.78
CA HIS A 252 -20.00 -16.80 -24.87
C HIS A 252 -21.29 -17.42 -24.32
N GLU A 253 -21.18 -18.27 -23.31
CA GLU A 253 -22.30 -18.91 -22.65
C GLU A 253 -23.14 -17.89 -21.88
N ALA A 254 -22.52 -17.12 -20.99
CA ALA A 254 -23.21 -16.14 -20.15
C ALA A 254 -23.83 -14.97 -20.96
N THR A 255 -23.21 -14.55 -22.07
CA THR A 255 -23.59 -13.32 -22.79
C THR A 255 -24.27 -13.56 -24.13
N ILE A 256 -23.86 -14.58 -24.89
CA ILE A 256 -24.29 -14.76 -26.29
C ILE A 256 -25.33 -15.89 -26.41
N TYR A 257 -25.04 -17.05 -25.84
CA TYR A 257 -25.82 -18.26 -26.01
C TYR A 257 -26.84 -18.50 -24.90
N LEU A 258 -26.58 -17.94 -23.71
CA LEU A 258 -27.40 -18.07 -22.51
C LEU A 258 -27.52 -19.53 -22.04
N THR A 259 -26.42 -20.28 -22.15
CA THR A 259 -26.19 -21.60 -21.54
C THR A 259 -25.52 -21.43 -20.16
N ASP A 260 -25.45 -22.50 -19.36
CA ASP A 260 -24.83 -22.49 -18.04
C ASP A 260 -23.33 -22.82 -18.16
N PRO A 261 -22.41 -21.86 -17.92
CA PRO A 261 -20.97 -22.08 -18.07
C PRO A 261 -20.35 -23.07 -17.06
N LEU A 262 -21.17 -23.62 -16.17
CA LEU A 262 -20.77 -24.66 -15.22
C LEU A 262 -21.30 -26.05 -15.59
N ASP A 263 -22.09 -26.16 -16.65
CA ASP A 263 -22.73 -27.40 -17.07
C ASP A 263 -22.74 -27.54 -18.58
N LYS A 264 -21.80 -28.33 -19.07
CA LYS A 264 -21.61 -28.65 -20.49
C LYS A 264 -22.86 -29.13 -21.22
N ASP A 265 -23.90 -29.56 -20.51
CA ASP A 265 -25.19 -30.04 -21.04
C ASP A 265 -26.32 -29.34 -20.25
N THR A 266 -26.46 -28.03 -20.46
CA THR A 266 -27.36 -27.13 -19.70
C THR A 266 -28.80 -27.65 -19.57
N ASP A 267 -29.34 -28.31 -20.60
CA ASP A 267 -30.71 -28.82 -20.60
C ASP A 267 -30.83 -30.33 -20.24
N GLY A 268 -29.69 -31.03 -20.14
CA GLY A 268 -29.59 -32.42 -19.71
C GLY A 268 -30.12 -33.43 -20.74
N ASP A 269 -30.16 -33.07 -22.03
CA ASP A 269 -30.64 -33.95 -23.10
C ASP A 269 -29.57 -34.96 -23.59
N GLY A 270 -28.33 -34.79 -23.14
CA GLY A 270 -27.19 -35.64 -23.46
C GLY A 270 -26.34 -35.16 -24.63
N MET A 271 -26.54 -33.94 -25.13
CA MET A 271 -25.64 -33.24 -26.04
C MET A 271 -24.97 -32.07 -25.33
N ASP A 272 -23.66 -31.91 -25.55
CA ASP A 272 -22.97 -30.76 -24.98
C ASP A 272 -23.44 -29.45 -25.67
N ASP A 273 -23.48 -28.32 -24.98
CA ASP A 273 -24.01 -27.03 -25.45
C ASP A 273 -23.30 -26.57 -26.74
N ASN A 274 -21.97 -26.74 -26.81
CA ASN A 274 -21.19 -26.46 -28.02
C ASN A 274 -21.67 -27.26 -29.24
N VAL A 275 -22.06 -28.52 -29.02
CA VAL A 275 -22.54 -29.45 -30.04
C VAL A 275 -23.92 -28.98 -30.47
N GLU A 276 -24.76 -28.60 -29.53
CA GLU A 276 -26.07 -28.04 -29.81
C GLU A 276 -25.98 -26.75 -30.63
N LEU A 277 -25.01 -25.87 -30.40
CA LEU A 277 -24.81 -24.66 -31.19
C LEU A 277 -24.21 -24.95 -32.56
N THR A 278 -23.25 -25.88 -32.62
CA THR A 278 -22.60 -26.31 -33.86
C THR A 278 -23.59 -27.07 -34.75
N LEU A 279 -24.49 -27.86 -34.17
CA LEU A 279 -25.56 -28.61 -34.83
C LEU A 279 -26.89 -27.84 -34.89
N GLY A 280 -27.04 -26.75 -34.14
CA GLY A 280 -28.25 -25.91 -33.96
C GLY A 280 -28.60 -25.05 -35.16
N SER A 281 -27.82 -25.17 -36.23
CA SER A 281 -28.24 -24.82 -37.59
C SER A 281 -28.27 -26.03 -38.51
N PHE A 282 -28.75 -27.19 -38.06
CA PHE A 282 -29.33 -28.16 -38.98
C PHE A 282 -30.67 -27.62 -39.47
N ILE A 283 -30.60 -26.62 -40.34
CA ILE A 283 -31.47 -26.63 -41.51
C ILE A 283 -31.21 -27.99 -42.15
N LEU A 284 -32.14 -28.93 -41.94
CA LEU A 284 -32.23 -30.15 -42.73
C LEU A 284 -32.45 -29.73 -44.19
N ASN A 285 -31.36 -29.38 -44.89
CA ASN A 285 -31.35 -29.14 -46.32
C ASN A 285 -31.45 -30.51 -47.00
N PHE A 286 -32.66 -31.07 -46.98
CA PHE A 286 -32.97 -32.25 -47.76
C PHE A 286 -32.96 -31.86 -49.24
N ASN A 287 -32.11 -32.52 -50.02
CA ASN A 287 -32.24 -32.54 -51.46
C ASN A 287 -33.32 -33.58 -51.83
N PRO A 288 -34.53 -33.16 -52.26
CA PRO A 288 -35.65 -34.07 -52.48
C PRO A 288 -35.45 -35.02 -53.69
N ARG A 289 -34.35 -34.90 -54.43
CA ARG A 289 -34.02 -35.81 -55.54
C ARG A 289 -33.15 -37.01 -55.13
N ALA A 290 -32.62 -37.03 -53.91
CA ALA A 290 -31.91 -38.19 -53.39
C ALA A 290 -32.92 -39.17 -52.77
N ASN A 291 -33.52 -40.00 -53.62
CA ASN A 291 -34.20 -41.20 -53.15
C ASN A 291 -33.20 -42.01 -52.31
N SER A 292 -33.47 -42.15 -51.02
CA SER A 292 -33.82 -43.46 -50.44
C SER A 292 -33.89 -43.32 -48.92
N ASP A 293 -34.70 -44.20 -48.35
CA ASP A 293 -34.93 -44.55 -46.95
C ASP A 293 -33.93 -44.07 -45.87
N ALA A 294 -32.66 -43.84 -46.16
CA ALA A 294 -31.70 -43.18 -45.28
C ALA A 294 -32.15 -41.79 -44.80
N ALA A 295 -32.65 -40.93 -45.67
CA ALA A 295 -33.13 -39.59 -45.29
C ALA A 295 -34.33 -39.65 -44.33
N MET A 296 -35.23 -40.61 -44.57
CA MET A 296 -36.40 -40.87 -43.73
C MET A 296 -36.02 -41.59 -42.43
N ASN A 297 -34.99 -42.44 -42.44
CA ASN A 297 -34.48 -43.13 -41.25
C ASN A 297 -33.66 -42.20 -40.36
N ILE A 298 -32.96 -41.21 -40.92
CA ILE A 298 -32.27 -40.16 -40.17
C ILE A 298 -33.29 -39.21 -39.53
N ALA A 299 -34.33 -38.80 -40.26
CA ALA A 299 -35.42 -38.03 -39.66
C ALA A 299 -36.16 -38.81 -38.57
N LYS A 300 -36.38 -40.12 -38.75
CA LYS A 300 -36.95 -41.00 -37.72
C LYS A 300 -35.99 -41.24 -36.54
N ALA A 301 -34.69 -41.26 -36.77
CA ALA A 301 -33.68 -41.41 -35.72
C ALA A 301 -33.57 -40.13 -34.89
N ALA A 302 -33.57 -38.95 -35.52
CA ALA A 302 -33.64 -37.66 -34.85
C ALA A 302 -34.92 -37.53 -33.99
N VAL A 303 -36.07 -37.97 -34.50
CA VAL A 303 -37.33 -38.02 -33.74
C VAL A 303 -37.33 -39.12 -32.65
N ALA A 304 -36.53 -40.18 -32.79
CA ALA A 304 -36.41 -41.25 -31.79
C ALA A 304 -35.40 -40.92 -30.67
N LEU A 305 -34.53 -39.94 -30.89
CA LEU A 305 -33.55 -39.45 -29.91
C LEU A 305 -34.14 -38.36 -29.00
N ALA A 306 -35.24 -37.72 -29.39
CA ALA A 306 -35.96 -36.73 -28.57
C ALA A 306 -37.43 -37.13 -28.28
N PRO A 307 -37.67 -38.26 -27.57
CA PRO A 307 -39.03 -38.74 -27.31
C PRO A 307 -39.82 -37.89 -26.29
N GLU A 308 -39.14 -37.08 -25.48
CA GLU A 308 -39.76 -36.29 -24.40
C GLU A 308 -40.22 -34.88 -24.84
N LEU A 309 -39.76 -34.40 -26.00
CA LEU A 309 -40.16 -33.09 -26.57
C LEU A 309 -41.54 -33.08 -27.27
N MET A 310 -42.38 -34.11 -27.09
CA MET A 310 -43.55 -34.35 -27.95
C MET A 310 -44.83 -34.75 -27.20
N GLU A 311 -45.46 -33.81 -26.50
CA GLU A 311 -46.89 -33.92 -26.16
C GLU A 311 -47.75 -33.21 -27.22
N ASP A 312 -48.43 -34.04 -28.02
CA ASP A 312 -49.33 -33.73 -29.16
C ASP A 312 -48.66 -33.87 -30.55
N ASP A 313 -48.80 -35.06 -31.11
CA ASP A 313 -48.41 -35.45 -32.48
C ASP A 313 -49.19 -34.69 -33.59
N GLU A 314 -49.02 -33.37 -33.72
CA GLU A 314 -49.46 -32.60 -34.89
C GLU A 314 -48.31 -31.88 -35.59
N TYR A 315 -47.70 -32.57 -36.55
CA TYR A 315 -46.82 -31.93 -37.53
C TYR A 315 -47.66 -31.23 -38.60
N LYS A 316 -47.51 -29.90 -38.73
CA LYS A 316 -48.16 -29.13 -39.79
C LYS A 316 -47.15 -28.70 -40.85
N MET A 317 -46.91 -29.59 -41.80
CA MET A 317 -46.23 -29.26 -43.06
C MET A 317 -47.11 -28.26 -43.85
N MET A 318 -46.67 -27.01 -43.98
CA MET A 318 -47.35 -26.02 -44.81
C MET A 318 -46.76 -26.03 -46.23
N PRO A 319 -47.60 -26.15 -47.27
CA PRO A 319 -47.11 -26.04 -48.63
C PRO A 319 -46.80 -24.57 -48.94
N THR A 320 -45.54 -24.25 -49.23
CA THR A 320 -45.15 -22.98 -49.85
C THR A 320 -44.93 -23.15 -51.35
N THR A 321 -44.94 -22.04 -52.10
CA THR A 321 -44.66 -21.99 -53.53
C THR A 321 -43.17 -22.27 -53.81
N GLY A 322 -42.79 -23.57 -53.88
CA GLY A 322 -41.40 -24.08 -53.91
C GLY A 322 -41.29 -25.63 -53.83
N ASP A 323 -40.25 -26.31 -54.36
CA ASP A 323 -39.83 -27.74 -54.17
C ASP A 323 -39.22 -27.93 -52.76
N SER A 324 -39.81 -27.29 -51.77
CA SER A 324 -39.32 -27.28 -50.39
C SER A 324 -40.50 -27.59 -49.49
N LEU A 325 -40.37 -28.63 -48.67
CA LEU A 325 -41.24 -28.81 -47.51
C LEU A 325 -40.63 -28.02 -46.35
N GLN A 326 -41.41 -27.14 -45.74
CA GLN A 326 -41.06 -26.51 -44.48
C GLN A 326 -41.51 -27.41 -43.33
N MET A 327 -40.57 -27.84 -42.50
CA MET A 327 -40.90 -28.37 -41.18
C MET A 327 -40.96 -27.18 -40.21
N VAL A 328 -42.15 -26.89 -39.71
CA VAL A 328 -42.35 -25.93 -38.62
C VAL A 328 -42.53 -26.75 -37.36
N VAL A 329 -41.48 -26.84 -36.55
CA VAL A 329 -41.58 -27.40 -35.20
C VAL A 329 -42.07 -26.26 -34.31
N LYS A 330 -43.21 -26.47 -33.64
CA LYS A 330 -43.64 -25.60 -32.56
C LYS A 330 -43.14 -26.23 -31.28
N ILE A 331 -42.11 -25.65 -30.71
CA ILE A 331 -41.69 -25.97 -29.34
C ILE A 331 -42.64 -25.18 -28.43
N ARG A 332 -43.33 -25.85 -27.50
CA ARG A 332 -43.94 -25.17 -26.37
C ARG A 332 -42.80 -24.98 -25.37
N ASP A 333 -42.60 -23.73 -24.97
CA ASP A 333 -41.92 -23.38 -23.74
C ASP A 333 -42.59 -24.14 -22.59
N THR A 334 -41.90 -25.12 -22.03
CA THR A 334 -42.42 -25.99 -20.95
C THR A 334 -41.74 -25.72 -19.62
N ASP A 335 -41.32 -24.48 -19.37
CA ASP A 335 -40.71 -24.19 -18.08
C ASP A 335 -41.73 -23.49 -17.19
N GLY A 336 -42.34 -24.30 -16.35
CA GLY A 336 -43.27 -23.91 -15.29
C GLY A 336 -42.63 -23.07 -14.16
N LEU A 337 -41.63 -22.24 -14.44
CA LEU A 337 -41.01 -21.33 -13.49
C LEU A 337 -41.16 -19.88 -13.96
N SER A 338 -42.38 -19.38 -13.76
CA SER A 338 -42.71 -17.97 -13.94
C SER A 338 -42.16 -17.10 -12.80
N ARG A 339 -41.18 -16.24 -13.09
CA ARG A 339 -41.11 -14.86 -12.56
C ARG A 339 -40.64 -13.93 -13.69
N GLY A 340 -41.45 -12.88 -13.95
CA GLY A 340 -41.40 -12.04 -15.16
C GLY A 340 -40.05 -11.36 -15.42
N TRP A 341 -39.75 -10.87 -16.63
CA TRP A 341 -40.62 -10.10 -17.53
C TRP A 341 -40.16 -10.16 -19.00
N ASN A 342 -41.14 -9.98 -19.89
CA ASN A 342 -41.06 -9.38 -21.23
C ASN A 342 -40.47 -10.19 -22.41
N THR A 343 -41.38 -10.93 -23.04
CA THR A 343 -41.30 -11.47 -24.39
C THR A 343 -41.06 -10.38 -25.45
N THR A 344 -39.84 -10.18 -25.92
CA THR A 344 -39.57 -9.70 -27.30
C THR A 344 -38.13 -10.03 -27.68
N ASN A 345 -37.84 -11.29 -28.05
CA ASN A 345 -36.71 -11.62 -28.94
C ASN A 345 -36.95 -12.98 -29.61
N LEU A 346 -38.01 -13.05 -30.41
CA LEU A 346 -38.07 -14.02 -31.50
C LEU A 346 -37.03 -13.59 -32.55
N ILE A 347 -35.85 -14.22 -32.56
CA ILE A 347 -34.92 -14.08 -33.69
C ILE A 347 -35.54 -14.85 -34.87
N ASN A 348 -36.41 -14.17 -35.61
CA ASN A 348 -36.95 -14.66 -36.87
C ASN A 348 -35.87 -14.57 -37.97
N LYS A 349 -34.91 -15.50 -38.00
CA LYS A 349 -33.94 -15.58 -39.10
C LYS A 349 -34.60 -16.23 -40.32
N THR A 350 -35.25 -15.41 -41.15
CA THR A 350 -35.93 -15.87 -42.37
C THR A 350 -34.99 -15.77 -43.58
N MET A 351 -34.46 -16.88 -44.10
CA MET A 351 -33.84 -16.92 -45.44
C MET A 351 -34.78 -17.54 -46.49
N LYS A 352 -34.97 -16.84 -47.61
CA LYS A 352 -35.87 -17.22 -48.72
C LYS A 352 -35.07 -17.72 -49.94
N ILE A 353 -35.32 -18.94 -50.41
CA ILE A 353 -34.90 -19.41 -51.75
C ILE A 353 -36.03 -20.29 -52.38
N ARG A 354 -36.24 -20.23 -53.70
CA ARG A 354 -37.39 -20.78 -54.48
C ARG A 354 -37.07 -22.10 -55.22
N ALA A 355 -38.08 -22.99 -55.42
CA ALA A 355 -38.63 -23.42 -56.75
C ALA A 355 -39.52 -24.71 -56.76
N ASN A 356 -40.87 -24.59 -56.90
CA ASN A 356 -41.99 -25.43 -57.43
C ASN A 356 -41.85 -26.96 -57.71
N GLU A 357 -42.67 -27.93 -57.24
CA GLU A 357 -44.12 -28.22 -57.46
C GLU A 357 -44.69 -29.49 -56.70
N ARG A 358 -45.83 -29.33 -55.99
CA ARG A 358 -46.90 -30.32 -55.58
C ARG A 358 -46.56 -31.58 -54.73
N GLY A 359 -46.97 -31.57 -53.45
CA GLY A 359 -47.25 -32.80 -52.68
C GLY A 359 -47.81 -32.55 -51.27
N VAL A 360 -49.09 -32.88 -51.02
CA VAL A 360 -49.71 -32.82 -49.67
C VAL A 360 -49.74 -34.22 -49.09
N VAL A 361 -49.17 -34.43 -47.90
CA VAL A 361 -49.32 -35.66 -47.11
C VAL A 361 -50.08 -35.35 -45.83
N ARG A 362 -51.21 -36.03 -45.61
CA ARG A 362 -51.94 -36.04 -44.34
C ARG A 362 -51.75 -37.42 -43.71
N VAL A 363 -51.17 -37.48 -42.52
CA VAL A 363 -51.15 -38.70 -41.70
C VAL A 363 -52.17 -38.52 -40.58
N LYS A 364 -53.20 -39.37 -40.56
CA LYS A 364 -54.10 -39.55 -39.41
C LYS A 364 -53.66 -40.81 -38.68
N ARG A 365 -53.41 -40.75 -37.37
CA ARG A 365 -53.27 -41.95 -36.54
C ARG A 365 -54.59 -42.72 -36.49
N LYS A 366 -54.49 -44.05 -36.45
CA LYS A 366 -55.58 -44.99 -36.22
C LYS A 366 -55.48 -45.53 -34.81
#